data_AF-A0A7Y7BI35-F1
#
_entry.id   AF-A0A7Y7BI35-F1
#
_cell.length_a   1.000
_cell.length_b   1.000
_cell.length_c   1.000
_cell.angle_alpha   90.00
_cell.angle_beta   90.00
_cell.angle_gamma   90.00
#
_symmetry.space_group_name_H-M   'P 1'
#
loop_
_entity.id
_entity.type
_entity.pdbx_description
1 polymer ?
#
loop_
_entity_poly.entity_id
_entity_poly.type
_entity_poly.pdbx_seq_one_letter_code
_entity_poly.pdbx_strand_id
1 'polypeptide(L)'
;MNNNKDIEKLIEKYFNGETSLEEEKQLQVFFQGEDIPVELRTYQDQFLMSGKLNSLSADSFSDDDLFAKLEKQSDSGKVVDLKPQTSSFLTWTYRVAAAVALVMVGFWVGGKFSTQGDVEEIQKELAALKSQLQSSSASGRLQAVSNVKNSQSSNEEMVLTLEAVMKNDPNMHVRTKAIEALAKIGKQGTIVKTLSDALLEETEPAVQIAIIDALISLEEKSAIESLEKLTEGEDVLKEVKDEAYMGIFKLKEM
;
A
#
# COMPACT_ATOMS: atom_id res chain seq x y z
N MET A 1 -4.42 49.38 3.30
CA MET A 1 -5.29 48.36 2.67
C MET A 1 -4.37 47.21 2.28
N ASN A 2 -4.23 46.23 3.17
CA ASN A 2 -3.41 45.05 2.89
C ASN A 2 -4.20 44.13 1.96
N ASN A 3 -3.56 43.65 0.90
CA ASN A 3 -4.19 42.81 -0.10
C ASN A 3 -4.48 41.43 0.51
N ASN A 4 -5.63 40.79 0.26
CA ASN A 4 -5.97 39.50 0.90
C ASN A 4 -4.88 38.42 0.72
N LYS A 5 -4.16 38.46 -0.41
CA LYS A 5 -3.01 37.58 -0.70
C LYS A 5 -1.83 37.73 0.26
N ASP A 6 -1.67 38.90 0.88
CA ASP A 6 -0.59 39.14 1.85
C ASP A 6 -0.94 38.50 3.21
N ILE A 7 -2.23 38.50 3.57
CA ILE A 7 -2.73 37.84 4.78
C ILE A 7 -2.65 36.32 4.65
N GLU A 8 -3.01 35.75 3.50
CA GLU A 8 -2.88 34.31 3.24
C GLU A 8 -1.44 33.82 3.44
N LYS A 9 -0.46 34.54 2.91
CA LYS A 9 0.96 34.24 3.10
C LYS A 9 1.40 34.34 4.56
N LEU A 10 0.89 35.32 5.30
CA LEU A 10 1.18 35.46 6.72
C LEU A 10 0.58 34.31 7.54
N ILE A 11 -0.61 33.82 7.18
CA ILE A 11 -1.23 32.65 7.82
C ILE A 11 -0.39 31.40 7.56
N GLU A 12 0.08 31.20 6.33
CA GLU A 12 0.97 30.09 5.99
C GLU A 12 2.26 30.14 6.81
N LYS A 13 2.93 31.31 6.85
CA LYS A 13 4.11 31.53 7.71
C LYS A 13 3.81 31.27 9.18
N TYR A 14 2.64 31.67 9.68
CA TYR A 14 2.25 31.47 11.08
C TYR A 14 2.14 29.98 11.41
N PHE A 15 1.50 29.20 10.55
CA PHE A 15 1.40 27.75 10.73
C PHE A 15 2.74 27.03 10.58
N ASN A 16 3.66 27.59 9.79
CA ASN A 16 5.04 27.11 9.69
C ASN A 16 5.95 27.59 10.84
N GLY A 17 5.46 28.49 11.71
CA GLY A 17 6.22 29.02 12.85
C GLY A 17 7.30 30.04 12.46
N GLU A 18 7.14 30.72 11.33
CA GLU A 18 8.12 31.64 10.74
C GLU A 18 7.72 33.12 10.88
N THR A 19 6.65 33.42 11.63
CA THR A 19 6.17 34.78 11.85
C THR A 19 6.96 35.53 12.93
N SER A 20 7.14 36.84 12.74
CA SER A 20 7.57 37.74 13.81
C SER A 20 6.40 38.17 14.69
N LEU A 21 6.68 38.72 15.88
CA LEU A 21 5.65 39.26 16.78
C LEU A 21 4.82 40.38 16.13
N GLU A 22 5.46 41.25 15.34
CA GLU A 22 4.76 42.27 14.55
C GLU A 22 3.81 41.66 13.51
N GLU A 23 4.22 40.58 12.84
CA GLU A 23 3.39 39.86 11.84
C GLU A 23 2.20 39.16 12.51
N GLU A 24 2.41 38.52 13.66
CA GLU A 24 1.32 37.90 14.43
C GLU A 24 0.31 38.92 14.94
N LYS A 25 0.78 40.10 15.36
CA LYS A 25 -0.08 41.20 15.76
C LYS A 25 -0.93 41.69 14.58
N GLN A 26 -0.37 41.71 13.37
CA GLN A 26 -1.12 42.05 12.16
C GLN A 26 -2.23 41.03 11.89
N LEU A 27 -1.95 39.73 12.04
CA LEU A 27 -2.97 38.68 11.92
C LEU A 27 -4.08 38.84 12.96
N GLN A 28 -3.73 39.09 14.23
CA GLN A 28 -4.71 39.31 15.30
C GLN A 28 -5.61 40.52 15.01
N VAL A 29 -5.05 41.65 14.59
CA VAL A 29 -5.83 42.85 14.25
C VAL A 29 -6.72 42.62 13.03
N PHE A 30 -6.23 41.91 12.02
CA PHE A 30 -7.01 41.58 10.84
C PHE A 30 -8.23 40.72 11.20
N PHE A 31 -8.05 39.66 12.00
CA PHE A 31 -9.12 38.75 12.38
C PHE A 31 -10.10 39.29 13.43
N GLN A 32 -9.79 40.43 14.05
CA GLN A 32 -10.72 41.20 14.89
C GLN A 32 -11.71 42.07 14.09
N GLY A 33 -11.49 42.27 12.78
CA GLY A 33 -12.40 43.04 11.92
C GLY A 33 -13.72 42.32 11.62
N GLU A 34 -14.77 43.08 11.29
CA GLU A 34 -16.10 42.52 11.01
C GLU A 34 -16.27 41.99 9.58
N ASP A 35 -15.51 42.52 8.61
CA ASP A 35 -15.65 42.20 7.18
C ASP A 35 -14.50 41.32 6.68
N ILE A 36 -14.52 40.04 7.09
CA ILE A 36 -13.51 39.04 6.70
C ILE A 36 -13.96 38.26 5.45
N PRO A 37 -13.10 38.14 4.43
CA PRO A 37 -13.37 37.32 3.25
C PRO A 37 -13.81 35.90 3.63
N VAL A 38 -14.80 35.37 2.91
CA VAL A 38 -15.42 34.06 3.20
C VAL A 38 -14.37 32.94 3.34
N GLU A 39 -13.34 32.97 2.51
CA GLU A 39 -12.28 31.96 2.48
C GLU A 39 -11.38 31.97 3.72
N LEU A 40 -11.25 33.12 4.39
CA LEU A 40 -10.41 33.30 5.56
C LEU A 40 -11.18 33.17 6.88
N ARG A 41 -12.51 33.15 6.86
CA ARG A 41 -13.33 33.03 8.07
C ARG A 41 -13.01 31.79 8.90
N THR A 42 -12.60 30.70 8.26
CA THR A 42 -12.22 29.46 8.94
C THR A 42 -11.11 29.68 9.98
N TYR A 43 -10.23 30.66 9.77
CA TYR A 43 -9.11 30.94 10.67
C TYR A 43 -9.48 31.96 11.77
N GLN A 44 -10.61 32.66 11.66
CA GLN A 44 -10.97 33.78 12.53
C GLN A 44 -11.07 33.37 14.01
N ASP A 45 -11.76 32.26 14.30
CA ASP A 45 -11.97 31.80 15.68
C ASP A 45 -10.65 31.53 16.42
N GLN A 46 -9.64 31.03 15.70
CA GLN A 46 -8.33 30.72 16.27
C GLN A 46 -7.61 31.98 16.74
N PHE A 47 -7.68 33.07 15.97
CA PHE A 47 -7.02 34.34 16.32
C PHE A 47 -7.86 35.20 17.28
N LEU A 48 -9.16 34.95 17.43
CA LEU A 48 -10.01 35.61 18.43
C LEU A 48 -9.89 35.00 19.82
N MET A 49 -9.60 33.70 19.92
CA MET A 49 -9.52 32.98 21.20
C MET A 49 -8.41 33.52 22.13
N SER A 50 -7.28 33.95 21.57
CA SER A 50 -6.13 34.47 22.33
C SER A 50 -6.46 35.76 23.10
N GLY A 51 -7.20 36.69 22.48
CA GLY A 51 -7.69 37.90 23.14
C GLY A 51 -8.68 37.60 24.27
N LYS A 52 -9.56 36.60 24.06
CA LYS A 52 -10.52 36.16 25.07
C LYS A 52 -9.83 35.52 26.29
N LEU A 53 -8.76 34.75 26.09
CA LEU A 53 -8.01 34.13 27.18
C LEU A 53 -7.29 35.16 28.06
N ASN A 54 -6.69 36.20 27.46
CA ASN A 54 -6.02 37.26 28.22
C ASN A 54 -6.97 38.02 29.17
N SER A 55 -8.26 38.15 28.81
CA SER A 55 -9.27 38.74 29.71
C SER A 55 -9.66 37.84 30.90
N LEU A 56 -9.40 36.53 30.83
CA LEU A 56 -9.73 35.58 31.91
C LEU A 56 -8.62 35.46 32.95
N SER A 57 -7.39 35.88 32.64
CA SER A 57 -6.21 35.67 33.49
C SER A 57 -5.81 36.88 34.35
N ALA A 58 -6.39 38.05 34.12
CA ALA A 58 -5.91 39.28 34.76
C ALA A 58 -6.36 39.48 36.22
N ASP A 59 -7.48 38.88 36.66
CA ASP A 59 -8.11 39.26 37.93
C ASP A 59 -8.23 38.15 38.99
N SER A 60 -7.63 36.95 38.81
CA SER A 60 -7.92 35.79 39.68
C SER A 60 -6.75 35.18 40.45
N PHE A 61 -5.52 35.68 40.31
CA PHE A 61 -4.37 35.12 41.01
C PHE A 61 -3.46 36.23 41.54
N SER A 62 -3.63 36.63 42.80
CA SER A 62 -2.55 37.28 43.54
C SER A 62 -1.74 36.21 44.27
N ASP A 63 -0.42 36.27 44.14
CA ASP A 63 0.51 35.32 44.77
C ASP A 63 0.31 35.28 46.30
N ASP A 64 -0.08 36.40 46.90
CA ASP A 64 -0.33 36.53 48.34
C ASP A 64 -1.46 35.61 48.86
N ASP A 65 -2.54 35.41 48.09
CA ASP A 65 -3.63 34.49 48.49
C ASP A 65 -3.20 33.01 48.36
N LEU A 66 -2.25 32.74 47.47
CA LEU A 66 -1.68 31.41 47.28
C LEU A 66 -0.77 31.02 48.46
N PHE A 67 0.12 31.93 48.87
CA PHE A 67 1.05 31.67 49.96
C PHE A 67 0.36 31.56 51.32
N ALA A 68 -0.67 32.39 51.58
CA ALA A 68 -1.46 32.31 52.81
C ALA A 68 -2.16 30.95 52.99
N LYS A 69 -2.58 30.30 51.89
CA LYS A 69 -3.22 28.98 51.93
C LYS A 69 -2.22 27.84 52.16
N LEU A 70 -0.99 27.97 51.69
CA LEU A 70 0.06 26.96 51.86
C LEU A 70 0.61 26.94 53.30
N GLU A 71 0.76 28.11 53.92
CA GLU A 71 1.30 28.22 55.28
C GLU A 71 0.32 27.65 56.33
N LYS A 72 -0.98 27.87 56.13
CA LYS A 72 -2.04 27.36 57.01
C LYS A 72 -2.14 25.82 57.03
N GLN A 73 -1.59 25.12 56.05
CA GLN A 73 -1.67 23.66 55.94
C GLN A 73 -0.49 22.92 56.58
N SER A 74 0.61 23.60 56.94
CA SER A 74 1.84 22.95 57.42
C SER A 74 1.84 22.58 58.92
N ASP A 75 0.99 23.20 59.75
CA ASP A 75 0.98 22.99 61.21
C ASP A 75 0.13 21.79 61.69
N SER A 76 -0.42 20.97 60.79
CA SER A 76 -1.34 19.86 61.14
C SER A 76 -0.87 18.47 60.70
N GLY A 77 0.45 18.23 60.72
CA GLY A 77 1.02 16.91 60.45
C GLY A 77 0.83 15.92 61.61
N LYS A 78 -0.33 15.26 61.70
CA LYS A 78 -0.48 14.09 62.58
C LYS A 78 0.33 12.94 61.97
N VAL A 79 1.42 12.54 62.62
CA VAL A 79 2.24 11.41 62.18
C VAL A 79 1.40 10.13 62.26
N VAL A 80 1.06 9.57 61.10
CA VAL A 80 0.38 8.27 60.97
C VAL A 80 1.43 7.25 60.54
N ASP A 81 1.69 6.27 61.39
CA ASP A 81 2.50 5.12 61.01
C ASP A 81 1.79 4.32 59.91
N LEU A 82 2.38 4.33 58.71
CA LEU A 82 1.90 3.55 57.58
C LEU A 82 2.41 2.11 57.73
N LYS A 83 1.53 1.19 58.13
CA LYS A 83 1.77 -0.25 57.91
C LYS A 83 1.71 -0.55 56.42
N PRO A 84 2.68 -1.28 55.83
CA PRO A 84 2.63 -1.65 54.43
C PRO A 84 1.47 -2.61 54.18
N GLN A 85 0.51 -2.16 53.38
CA GLN A 85 -0.61 -2.97 52.90
C GLN A 85 -0.09 -3.89 51.78
N THR A 86 0.37 -5.08 52.15
CA THR A 86 0.68 -6.15 51.19
C THR A 86 -0.62 -6.68 50.60
N SER A 87 -1.07 -6.07 49.50
CA SER A 87 -2.25 -6.54 48.77
C SER A 87 -1.91 -7.79 47.95
N SER A 88 -2.74 -8.82 48.17
CA SER A 88 -2.54 -10.23 47.81
C SER A 88 -2.56 -10.54 46.32
N PHE A 89 -1.99 -11.72 46.00
CA PHE A 89 -2.09 -12.54 44.78
C PHE A 89 -3.39 -12.46 43.96
N LEU A 90 -4.50 -12.03 44.55
CA LEU A 90 -5.82 -11.89 43.93
C LEU A 90 -5.86 -10.80 42.83
N THR A 91 -5.08 -9.72 42.94
CA THR A 91 -5.02 -8.69 41.87
C THR A 91 -4.13 -9.12 40.69
N TRP A 92 -3.20 -10.06 40.92
CA TRP A 92 -2.36 -10.63 39.86
C TRP A 92 -3.14 -11.65 39.02
N THR A 93 -3.99 -12.48 39.64
CA THR A 93 -4.79 -13.48 38.89
C THR A 93 -5.81 -12.84 37.96
N TYR A 94 -6.44 -11.71 38.33
CA TYR A 94 -7.34 -10.98 37.43
C TYR A 94 -6.63 -10.39 36.21
N ARG A 95 -5.38 -9.93 36.35
CA ARG A 95 -4.56 -9.44 35.23
C ARG A 95 -4.21 -10.57 34.27
N VAL A 96 -3.86 -11.74 34.80
CA VAL A 96 -3.59 -12.94 34.00
C VAL A 96 -4.86 -13.40 33.27
N ALA A 97 -6.02 -13.42 33.96
CA ALA A 97 -7.28 -13.80 33.35
C ALA A 97 -7.69 -12.86 32.20
N ALA A 98 -7.52 -11.55 32.35
CA ALA A 98 -7.80 -10.58 31.29
C ALA A 98 -6.87 -10.76 30.07
N ALA A 99 -5.59 -11.04 30.28
CA ALA A 99 -4.65 -11.30 29.19
C ALA A 99 -5.03 -12.58 28.42
N VAL A 100 -5.37 -13.65 29.13
CA VAL A 100 -5.84 -14.90 28.51
C VAL A 100 -7.15 -14.69 27.76
N ALA A 101 -8.08 -13.89 28.30
CA ALA A 101 -9.33 -13.56 27.62
C ALA A 101 -9.09 -12.77 26.32
N LEU A 102 -8.19 -11.78 26.33
CA LEU A 102 -7.82 -11.03 25.12
C LEU A 102 -7.15 -11.92 24.08
N VAL A 103 -6.30 -12.86 24.49
CA VAL A 103 -5.71 -13.85 23.56
C VAL A 103 -6.79 -14.76 22.99
N MET A 104 -7.74 -15.25 23.80
CA MET A 104 -8.84 -16.08 23.31
C MET A 104 -9.77 -15.32 22.35
N VAL A 105 -10.09 -14.06 22.65
CA VAL A 105 -10.88 -13.21 21.75
C VAL A 105 -10.09 -12.89 20.48
N GLY A 106 -8.81 -12.56 20.59
CA GLY A 106 -7.93 -12.34 19.45
C GLY A 106 -7.80 -13.58 18.57
N PHE A 107 -7.70 -14.76 19.16
CA PHE A 107 -7.67 -16.04 18.45
C PHE A 107 -9.01 -16.36 17.78
N TRP A 108 -10.13 -16.10 18.47
CA TRP A 108 -11.48 -16.34 17.95
C TRP A 108 -11.85 -15.37 16.82
N VAL A 109 -11.51 -14.08 16.96
CA VAL A 109 -11.72 -13.04 15.93
C VAL A 109 -10.73 -13.22 14.78
N GLY A 110 -9.45 -13.51 15.07
CA GLY A 110 -8.42 -13.76 14.07
C GLY A 110 -8.70 -15.00 13.22
N GLY A 111 -9.27 -16.05 13.82
CA GLY A 111 -9.72 -17.24 13.09
C GLY A 111 -10.86 -16.93 12.10
N LYS A 112 -11.70 -15.92 12.37
CA LYS A 112 -12.73 -15.45 11.42
C LYS A 112 -12.21 -14.50 10.35
N PHE A 113 -11.05 -13.89 10.54
CA PHE A 113 -10.37 -13.01 9.57
C PHE A 113 -9.34 -13.75 8.70
N SER A 114 -9.27 -15.08 8.81
CA SER A 114 -8.38 -15.90 7.99
C SER A 114 -8.93 -16.07 6.57
N THR A 115 -8.00 -16.11 5.60
CA THR A 115 -8.05 -16.23 4.12
C THR A 115 -8.94 -17.32 3.51
N GLN A 116 -9.89 -17.89 4.24
CA GLN A 116 -10.66 -19.04 3.80
C GLN A 116 -11.57 -18.74 2.60
N GLY A 117 -12.13 -17.52 2.52
CA GLY A 117 -12.93 -17.08 1.37
C GLY A 117 -12.11 -16.93 0.09
N ASP A 118 -10.93 -16.30 0.17
CA ASP A 118 -10.08 -16.06 -0.99
C ASP A 118 -9.51 -17.37 -1.56
N VAL A 119 -9.13 -18.32 -0.69
CA VAL A 119 -8.59 -19.62 -1.11
C VAL A 119 -9.66 -20.47 -1.81
N GLU A 120 -10.90 -20.46 -1.32
CA GLU A 120 -12.00 -21.22 -1.94
C GLU A 120 -12.37 -20.68 -3.32
N GLU A 121 -12.37 -19.35 -3.49
CA GLU A 121 -12.59 -18.71 -4.78
C GLU A 121 -11.46 -19.02 -5.78
N ILE A 122 -10.19 -18.91 -5.36
CA ILE A 122 -9.04 -19.25 -6.20
C ILE A 122 -9.07 -20.73 -6.62
N GLN A 123 -9.40 -21.65 -5.71
CA GLN A 123 -9.52 -23.07 -6.03
C GLN A 123 -10.63 -23.33 -7.04
N LYS A 124 -11.77 -22.64 -6.91
CA LYS A 124 -12.88 -22.74 -7.85
C LYS A 124 -12.51 -22.21 -9.24
N GLU A 125 -11.82 -21.07 -9.30
CA GLU A 125 -11.33 -20.51 -10.57
C GLU A 125 -10.33 -21.46 -11.25
N LEU A 126 -9.40 -22.05 -10.48
CA LEU A 126 -8.46 -23.04 -11.01
C LEU A 126 -9.15 -24.32 -11.51
N ALA A 127 -10.13 -24.83 -10.75
CA ALA A 127 -10.90 -26.00 -11.17
C ALA A 127 -11.69 -25.73 -12.46
N ALA A 128 -12.28 -24.53 -12.58
CA ALA A 128 -12.97 -24.09 -13.79
C ALA A 128 -12.01 -24.00 -14.98
N LEU A 129 -10.84 -23.38 -14.80
CA LEU A 129 -9.79 -23.31 -15.82
C LEU A 129 -9.39 -24.71 -16.31
N LYS A 130 -9.04 -25.61 -15.38
CA LYS A 130 -8.63 -26.99 -15.72
C LYS A 130 -9.74 -27.75 -16.44
N SER A 131 -10.99 -27.60 -16.02
CA SER A 131 -12.15 -28.22 -16.68
C SER A 131 -12.33 -27.71 -18.10
N GLN A 132 -12.23 -26.40 -18.34
CA GLN A 132 -12.35 -25.83 -19.68
C GLN A 132 -11.15 -26.18 -20.58
N LEU A 133 -9.95 -26.34 -20.02
CA LEU A 133 -8.77 -26.83 -20.74
C LEU A 133 -8.91 -28.27 -21.24
N GLN A 134 -9.82 -29.08 -20.68
CA GLN A 134 -10.15 -30.40 -21.22
C GLN A 134 -10.99 -30.34 -22.52
N SER A 135 -11.34 -29.15 -23.01
CA SER A 135 -12.03 -29.00 -24.29
C SER A 135 -11.21 -29.58 -25.44
N SER A 136 -11.84 -30.41 -26.28
CA SER A 136 -11.25 -30.93 -27.51
C SER A 136 -10.96 -29.82 -28.53
N SER A 137 -11.71 -28.71 -28.48
CA SER A 137 -11.57 -27.59 -29.39
C SER A 137 -10.51 -26.59 -28.91
N ALA A 138 -9.71 -26.07 -29.83
CA ALA A 138 -8.77 -24.99 -29.54
C ALA A 138 -9.49 -23.74 -29.03
N SER A 139 -10.66 -23.39 -29.58
CA SER A 139 -11.44 -22.23 -29.16
C SER A 139 -11.90 -22.33 -27.69
N GLY A 140 -12.32 -23.51 -27.24
CA GLY A 140 -12.70 -23.72 -25.84
C GLY A 140 -11.52 -23.56 -24.89
N ARG A 141 -10.35 -24.12 -25.24
CA ARG A 141 -9.13 -23.96 -24.44
C ARG A 141 -8.61 -22.51 -24.46
N LEU A 142 -8.68 -21.84 -25.61
CA LEU A 142 -8.34 -20.41 -25.75
C LEU A 142 -9.22 -19.54 -24.85
N GLN A 143 -10.53 -19.83 -24.80
CA GLN A 143 -11.46 -19.14 -23.91
C GLN A 143 -11.10 -19.37 -22.44
N ALA A 144 -10.73 -20.61 -22.07
CA ALA A 144 -10.29 -20.96 -20.72
C ALA A 144 -9.14 -20.05 -20.25
N VAL A 145 -8.09 -19.98 -21.07
CA VAL A 145 -6.89 -19.18 -20.78
C VAL A 145 -7.19 -17.68 -20.80
N SER A 146 -8.08 -17.23 -21.69
CA SER A 146 -8.46 -15.82 -21.79
C SER A 146 -9.22 -15.29 -20.56
N ASN A 147 -9.88 -16.19 -19.83
CA ASN A 147 -10.67 -15.84 -18.64
C ASN A 147 -9.85 -15.75 -17.36
N VAL A 148 -8.55 -16.06 -17.41
CA VAL A 148 -7.67 -15.92 -16.24
C VAL A 148 -7.59 -14.44 -15.87
N LYS A 149 -8.09 -14.12 -14.67
CA LYS A 149 -8.10 -12.76 -14.14
C LYS A 149 -6.72 -12.38 -13.61
N ASN A 150 -6.41 -11.09 -13.69
CA ASN A 150 -5.26 -10.52 -13.02
C ASN A 150 -5.57 -10.37 -11.53
N SER A 151 -5.23 -11.39 -10.74
CA SER A 151 -5.35 -11.36 -9.29
C SER A 151 -3.95 -11.35 -8.71
N GLN A 152 -3.67 -10.41 -7.80
CA GLN A 152 -2.41 -10.35 -7.03
C GLN A 152 -2.12 -11.65 -6.24
N SER A 153 -3.13 -12.51 -6.13
CA SER A 153 -3.13 -13.82 -5.48
C SER A 153 -3.33 -14.97 -6.48
N SER A 154 -2.77 -14.91 -7.69
CA SER A 154 -2.68 -16.10 -8.53
C SER A 154 -1.86 -17.17 -7.81
N ASN A 155 -2.52 -18.28 -7.45
CA ASN A 155 -1.86 -19.42 -6.82
C ASN A 155 -0.81 -20.02 -7.77
N GLU A 156 0.30 -20.50 -7.22
CA GLU A 156 1.39 -21.19 -7.92
C GLU A 156 0.88 -22.26 -8.89
N GLU A 157 -0.16 -23.00 -8.50
CA GLU A 157 -0.76 -24.03 -9.34
C GLU A 157 -1.42 -23.49 -10.62
N MET A 158 -1.94 -22.26 -10.60
CA MET A 158 -2.48 -21.60 -11.79
C MET A 158 -1.35 -21.21 -12.76
N VAL A 159 -0.25 -20.68 -12.23
CA VAL A 159 0.95 -20.36 -13.02
C VAL A 159 1.49 -21.63 -13.68
N LEU A 160 1.69 -22.71 -12.91
CA LEU A 160 2.14 -24.01 -13.44
C LEU A 160 1.19 -24.58 -14.50
N THR A 161 -0.13 -24.39 -14.32
CA THR A 161 -1.12 -24.82 -15.33
C THR A 161 -0.94 -24.03 -16.63
N LEU A 162 -0.76 -22.71 -16.56
CA LEU A 162 -0.52 -21.87 -17.74
C LEU A 162 0.82 -22.16 -18.41
N GLU A 163 1.88 -22.41 -17.64
CA GLU A 163 3.17 -22.85 -18.16
C GLU A 163 3.04 -24.17 -18.94
N ALA A 164 2.27 -25.12 -18.40
CA ALA A 164 2.01 -26.39 -19.08
C ALA A 164 1.24 -26.19 -20.39
N VAL A 165 0.25 -25.29 -20.42
CA VAL A 165 -0.49 -24.94 -21.65
C VAL A 165 0.41 -24.26 -22.67
N MET A 166 1.20 -23.29 -22.24
CA MET A 166 2.17 -22.59 -23.09
C MET A 166 3.15 -23.55 -23.74
N LYS A 167 3.63 -24.57 -23.03
CA LYS A 167 4.64 -25.50 -23.56
C LYS A 167 4.05 -26.61 -24.43
N ASN A 168 2.82 -27.06 -24.14
CA ASN A 168 2.33 -28.33 -24.66
C ASN A 168 1.02 -28.25 -25.46
N ASP A 169 0.32 -27.10 -25.52
CA ASP A 169 -0.94 -27.05 -26.28
C ASP A 169 -0.64 -27.25 -27.79
N PRO A 170 -1.36 -28.17 -28.46
CA PRO A 170 -1.13 -28.42 -29.89
C PRO A 170 -1.49 -27.21 -30.76
N ASN A 171 -2.30 -26.27 -30.27
CA ASN A 171 -2.68 -25.08 -31.01
C ASN A 171 -1.83 -23.88 -30.59
N MET A 172 -1.09 -23.31 -31.55
CA MET A 172 -0.22 -22.16 -31.32
C MET A 172 -0.94 -20.94 -30.71
N HIS A 173 -2.20 -20.67 -31.07
CA HIS A 173 -2.94 -19.53 -30.52
C HIS A 173 -3.29 -19.72 -29.04
N VAL A 174 -3.48 -20.96 -28.61
CA VAL A 174 -3.66 -21.27 -27.19
C VAL A 174 -2.34 -21.07 -26.44
N ARG A 175 -1.20 -21.48 -27.04
CA ARG A 175 0.14 -21.23 -26.48
C ARG A 175 0.41 -19.73 -26.33
N THR A 176 0.20 -18.92 -27.37
CA THR A 176 0.38 -17.45 -27.30
C THR A 176 -0.52 -16.82 -26.25
N LYS A 177 -1.76 -17.30 -26.11
CA LYS A 177 -2.67 -16.76 -25.11
C LYS A 177 -2.24 -17.09 -23.68
N ALA A 178 -1.64 -18.26 -23.47
CA ALA A 178 -1.10 -18.64 -22.16
C ALA A 178 0.10 -17.77 -21.78
N ILE A 179 0.95 -17.42 -22.76
CA ILE A 179 2.06 -16.46 -22.57
C ILE A 179 1.53 -15.09 -22.17
N GLU A 180 0.52 -14.56 -22.86
CA GLU A 180 -0.12 -13.29 -22.49
C GLU A 180 -0.73 -13.33 -21.08
N ALA A 181 -1.35 -14.45 -20.71
CA ALA A 181 -1.94 -14.62 -19.38
C ALA A 181 -0.85 -14.66 -18.30
N LEU A 182 0.27 -15.35 -18.52
CA LEU A 182 1.42 -15.37 -17.63
C LEU A 182 2.01 -13.97 -17.44
N ALA A 183 2.20 -13.21 -18.53
CA ALA A 183 2.71 -11.84 -18.47
C ALA A 183 1.79 -10.92 -17.65
N LYS A 184 0.46 -11.10 -17.74
CA LYS A 184 -0.52 -10.32 -16.97
C LYS A 184 -0.51 -10.62 -15.48
N ILE A 185 -0.16 -11.84 -15.07
CA ILE A 185 -0.01 -12.22 -13.65
C ILE A 185 1.15 -11.46 -13.00
N GLY A 186 2.19 -11.14 -13.79
CA GLY A 186 3.20 -10.15 -13.44
C GLY A 186 4.60 -10.71 -13.22
N LYS A 187 5.46 -9.86 -12.65
CA LYS A 187 6.91 -10.08 -12.52
C LYS A 187 7.24 -11.04 -11.38
N GLN A 188 7.03 -12.33 -11.61
CA GLN A 188 7.65 -13.38 -10.79
C GLN A 188 8.93 -13.84 -11.50
N GLY A 189 10.07 -13.83 -10.81
CA GLY A 189 11.35 -14.24 -11.42
C GLY A 189 11.30 -15.64 -12.05
N THR A 190 10.45 -16.52 -11.51
CA THR A 190 10.16 -17.84 -12.09
C THR A 190 9.53 -17.75 -13.48
N ILE A 191 8.56 -16.86 -13.70
CA ILE A 191 7.86 -16.70 -15.00
C ILE A 191 8.84 -16.20 -16.06
N VAL A 192 9.67 -15.20 -15.73
CA VAL A 192 10.67 -14.65 -16.65
C VAL A 192 11.64 -15.73 -17.09
N LYS A 193 12.14 -16.52 -16.13
CA LYS A 193 13.03 -17.65 -16.43
C LYS A 193 12.34 -18.68 -17.32
N THR A 194 11.11 -19.08 -16.98
CA THR A 194 10.34 -20.05 -17.78
C THR A 194 10.14 -19.56 -19.23
N LEU A 195 9.83 -18.28 -19.42
CA LEU A 195 9.69 -17.66 -20.75
C LEU A 195 11.02 -17.62 -21.50
N SER A 196 12.10 -17.21 -20.83
CA SER A 196 13.45 -17.17 -21.40
C SER A 196 13.96 -18.54 -21.83
N ASP A 197 13.68 -19.59 -21.06
CA ASP A 197 14.03 -20.97 -21.39
C ASP A 197 13.18 -21.46 -22.58
N ALA A 198 11.87 -21.20 -22.56
CA ALA A 198 10.95 -21.59 -23.62
C ALA A 198 11.24 -20.88 -24.96
N LEU A 199 11.74 -19.64 -24.94
CA LEU A 199 12.07 -18.88 -26.14
C LEU A 199 13.09 -19.59 -27.03
N LEU A 200 14.07 -20.26 -26.42
CA LEU A 200 15.16 -20.94 -27.13
C LEU A 200 14.76 -22.33 -27.63
N GLU A 201 13.70 -22.92 -27.08
CA GLU A 201 13.20 -24.25 -27.43
C GLU A 201 12.03 -24.20 -28.43
N GLU A 202 11.23 -23.13 -28.40
CA GLU A 202 10.05 -22.97 -29.25
C GLU A 202 10.45 -22.74 -30.71
N THR A 203 9.77 -23.43 -31.61
CA THR A 203 10.04 -23.39 -33.05
C THR A 203 9.01 -22.59 -33.83
N GLU A 204 7.81 -22.37 -33.27
CA GLU A 204 6.78 -21.59 -33.96
C GLU A 204 7.04 -20.08 -33.87
N PRO A 205 7.25 -19.38 -34.99
CA PRO A 205 7.65 -17.96 -35.00
C PRO A 205 6.69 -17.05 -34.25
N ALA A 206 5.38 -17.26 -34.41
CA ALA A 206 4.39 -16.42 -33.73
C ALA A 206 4.35 -16.66 -32.20
N VAL A 207 4.74 -17.86 -31.75
CA VAL A 207 4.87 -18.14 -30.32
C VAL A 207 6.15 -17.53 -29.77
N GLN A 208 7.26 -17.58 -30.51
CA GLN A 208 8.50 -16.87 -30.16
C GLN A 208 8.26 -15.37 -30.01
N ILE A 209 7.56 -14.74 -30.96
CA ILE A 209 7.19 -13.31 -30.90
C ILE A 209 6.36 -13.02 -29.65
N ALA A 210 5.36 -13.85 -29.34
CA ALA A 210 4.55 -13.66 -28.14
C ALA A 210 5.38 -13.76 -26.84
N ILE A 211 6.39 -14.64 -26.79
CA ILE A 211 7.31 -14.74 -25.66
C ILE A 211 8.17 -13.47 -25.55
N ILE A 212 8.69 -12.96 -26.67
CA ILE A 212 9.48 -11.72 -26.70
C ILE A 212 8.64 -10.55 -26.17
N ASP A 213 7.40 -10.39 -26.67
CA ASP A 213 6.47 -9.36 -26.20
C ASP A 213 6.18 -9.46 -24.70
N ALA A 214 5.98 -10.68 -24.19
CA ALA A 214 5.79 -10.92 -22.77
C ALA A 214 7.02 -10.51 -21.94
N LEU A 215 8.23 -10.88 -22.36
CA LEU A 215 9.46 -10.51 -21.67
C LEU A 215 9.68 -8.99 -21.66
N ILE A 216 9.35 -8.29 -22.76
CA ILE A 216 9.37 -6.83 -22.83
C ILE A 216 8.33 -6.23 -21.88
N SER A 217 7.10 -6.74 -21.87
CA SER A 217 6.01 -6.26 -21.01
C SER A 217 6.30 -6.45 -19.52
N LEU A 218 7.12 -7.45 -19.17
CA LEU A 218 7.60 -7.66 -17.81
C LEU A 218 8.77 -6.73 -17.47
N GLU A 219 9.38 -6.05 -18.44
CA GLU A 219 10.51 -5.11 -18.27
C GLU A 219 11.73 -5.76 -17.58
N GLU A 220 11.99 -7.02 -17.90
CA GLU A 220 12.99 -7.83 -17.19
C GLU A 220 14.29 -7.93 -18.00
N LYS A 221 15.28 -7.13 -17.60
CA LYS A 221 16.60 -7.07 -18.28
C LYS A 221 17.35 -8.40 -18.30
N SER A 222 17.02 -9.32 -17.39
CA SER A 222 17.59 -10.67 -17.37
C SER A 222 17.27 -11.48 -18.64
N ALA A 223 16.23 -11.10 -19.39
CA ALA A 223 15.86 -11.73 -20.66
C ALA A 223 16.80 -11.36 -21.83
N ILE A 224 17.61 -10.31 -21.70
CA ILE A 224 18.48 -9.81 -22.80
C ILE A 224 19.42 -10.90 -23.31
N GLU A 225 20.00 -11.71 -22.40
CA GLU A 225 20.91 -12.79 -22.80
C GLU A 225 20.21 -13.85 -23.68
N SER A 226 18.98 -14.22 -23.32
CA SER A 226 18.19 -15.16 -24.13
C SER A 226 17.80 -14.58 -25.47
N LEU A 227 17.46 -13.28 -25.54
CA LEU A 227 17.18 -12.60 -26.80
C LEU A 227 18.43 -12.53 -27.69
N GLU A 228 19.60 -12.23 -27.12
CA GLU A 228 20.87 -12.21 -27.87
C GLU A 228 21.18 -13.59 -28.46
N LYS A 229 21.07 -14.66 -27.67
CA LYS A 229 21.20 -16.06 -28.15
C LYS A 229 20.23 -16.39 -29.28
N LEU A 230 18.98 -15.93 -29.19
CA LEU A 230 17.99 -16.17 -30.24
C LEU A 230 18.39 -15.50 -31.57
N THR A 231 18.96 -14.29 -31.52
CA THR A 231 19.39 -13.57 -32.75
C THR A 231 20.55 -14.26 -33.47
N GLU A 232 21.39 -14.98 -32.72
CA GLU A 232 22.54 -15.74 -33.25
C GLU A 232 22.12 -17.07 -33.91
N GLY A 233 20.91 -17.57 -33.65
CA GLY A 233 20.44 -18.85 -34.19
C GLY A 233 20.32 -18.83 -35.72
N GLU A 234 20.93 -19.80 -36.41
CA GLU A 234 20.93 -19.86 -37.88
C GLU A 234 19.53 -20.13 -38.45
N ASP A 235 18.74 -20.97 -37.79
CA ASP A 235 17.40 -21.40 -38.24
C ASP A 235 16.27 -20.45 -37.81
N VAL A 236 16.59 -19.34 -37.14
CA VAL A 236 15.59 -18.37 -36.66
C VAL A 236 15.18 -17.44 -37.80
N LEU A 237 13.87 -17.31 -38.02
CA LEU A 237 13.32 -16.43 -39.06
C LEU A 237 13.73 -14.97 -38.83
N LYS A 238 13.93 -14.24 -39.93
CA LYS A 238 14.35 -12.84 -39.89
C LYS A 238 13.41 -11.98 -39.04
N GLU A 239 12.10 -12.19 -39.17
CA GLU A 239 11.08 -11.44 -38.45
C GLU A 239 11.19 -11.64 -36.93
N VAL A 240 11.53 -12.86 -36.49
CA VAL A 240 11.74 -13.16 -35.06
C VAL A 240 13.02 -12.50 -34.56
N LYS A 241 14.09 -12.48 -35.38
CA LYS A 241 15.33 -11.76 -35.03
C LYS A 241 15.10 -10.25 -34.94
N ASP A 242 14.36 -9.68 -35.87
CA ASP A 242 14.01 -8.26 -35.88
C ASP A 242 13.24 -7.90 -34.60
N GLU A 243 12.26 -8.73 -34.19
CA GLU A 243 11.53 -8.53 -32.93
C GLU A 243 12.43 -8.69 -31.70
N ALA A 244 13.34 -9.66 -31.70
CA ALA A 244 14.30 -9.84 -30.62
C ALA A 244 15.24 -8.64 -30.47
N TYR A 245 15.76 -8.09 -31.58
CA TYR A 245 16.55 -6.86 -31.55
C TYR A 245 15.76 -5.67 -31.01
N MET A 246 14.49 -5.53 -31.41
CA MET A 246 13.60 -4.51 -30.86
C MET A 246 13.38 -4.69 -29.35
N GLY A 247 13.22 -5.93 -28.89
CA GLY A 247 13.11 -6.27 -27.47
C GLY A 247 14.37 -5.93 -26.68
N ILE A 248 15.54 -6.30 -27.19
CA ILE A 248 16.85 -5.95 -26.59
C ILE A 248 16.99 -4.43 -26.45
N PHE A 249 16.65 -3.68 -27.50
CA PHE A 249 16.70 -2.22 -27.48
C PHE A 249 15.79 -1.64 -26.39
N LYS A 250 14.51 -2.02 -26.37
CA LYS A 250 13.54 -1.54 -25.38
C LYS A 250 13.98 -1.84 -23.95
N LEU A 251 14.44 -3.07 -23.68
CA LEU A 251 14.87 -3.50 -22.35
C LEU A 251 16.15 -2.78 -21.87
N LYS A 252 17.03 -2.37 -22.80
CA LYS A 252 18.23 -1.59 -22.45
C LYS A 252 17.90 -0.14 -22.07
N GLU A 253 16.82 0.42 -22.62
CA GLU A 253 16.37 1.81 -22.39
C GLU A 253 15.50 1.98 -21.12
N MET A 254 14.89 0.91 -20.61
CA MET A 254 14.14 0.91 -19.34
C MET A 254 15.05 1.08 -18.12
#